data_AF-A0A1Q5UPY1-F1
#
_entry.id   AF-A0A1Q5UPY1-F1
#
_cell.length_a   1.000
_cell.length_b   1.000
_cell.length_c   1.000
_cell.angle_alpha   90.00
_cell.angle_beta   90.00
_cell.angle_gamma   90.00
#
_symmetry.space_group_name_H-M   'P 1'
#
loop_
_entity.id
_entity.type
_entity.pdbx_description
1 polymer ?
#
loop_
_entity_poly.entity_id
_entity_poly.type
_entity_poly.pdbx_seq_one_letter_code
_entity_poly.pdbx_strand_id
1 'polypeptide(L)'
;MQFIYNSMNAIMACILFSAVTATPISDTAAGAVAWADPENCHRFYECPVGGKPVLKTCGPGTAFQTKTSVCDYEYLVESCWHHK
;
A
#
# COMPACT_ATOMS: atom_id res chain seq x y z
N MET A 1 7.44 -15.18 49.02
CA MET A 1 6.92 -14.06 48.18
C MET A 1 7.88 -13.63 47.05
N GLN A 2 9.10 -14.18 46.93
CA GLN A 2 10.05 -13.84 45.85
C GLN A 2 9.99 -14.80 44.63
N PHE A 3 9.57 -16.05 44.84
CA PHE A 3 9.37 -17.03 43.75
C PHE A 3 8.28 -16.63 42.75
N ILE A 4 7.26 -15.92 43.23
CA ILE A 4 6.11 -15.46 42.44
C ILE A 4 6.49 -14.24 41.59
N TYR A 5 7.44 -13.42 42.04
CA TYR A 5 7.92 -12.25 41.31
C TYR A 5 8.79 -12.64 40.10
N ASN A 6 9.61 -13.68 40.24
CA ASN A 6 10.49 -14.15 39.16
C ASN A 6 9.70 -14.82 38.02
N SER A 7 8.61 -15.53 38.35
CA SER A 7 7.67 -16.06 37.34
C SER A 7 6.84 -14.95 36.70
N MET A 8 6.41 -13.93 37.44
CA MET A 8 5.73 -12.76 36.88
C MET A 8 6.62 -11.92 35.95
N ASN A 9 7.93 -11.83 36.22
CA ASN A 9 8.88 -11.14 35.36
C ASN A 9 9.12 -11.91 34.04
N ALA A 10 9.10 -13.25 34.08
CA ALA A 10 9.16 -14.09 32.88
C ALA A 10 7.89 -13.95 32.01
N ILE A 11 6.72 -13.85 32.64
CA ILE A 11 5.44 -13.63 31.93
C ILE A 11 5.42 -12.25 31.26
N MET A 12 5.91 -11.21 31.94
CA MET A 12 6.03 -9.84 31.40
C MET A 12 6.99 -9.74 30.19
N ALA A 13 7.98 -10.63 30.09
CA ALA A 13 8.86 -10.68 28.91
C ALA A 13 8.15 -11.25 27.68
N CYS A 14 7.29 -12.27 27.84
CA CYS A 14 6.58 -12.90 26.71
C CYS A 14 5.57 -11.96 26.04
N ILE A 15 4.90 -11.09 26.82
CA ILE A 15 3.93 -10.11 26.28
C ILE A 15 4.60 -9.00 25.47
N LEU A 16 5.88 -8.71 25.72
CA LEU A 16 6.67 -7.76 24.95
C LEU A 16 7.26 -8.39 23.66
N PHE A 17 7.39 -9.72 23.59
CA PHE A 17 7.87 -10.42 22.39
C PHE A 17 6.78 -10.75 21.38
N SER A 18 5.50 -10.65 21.75
CA SER A 18 4.41 -10.50 20.78
C SER A 18 4.37 -9.08 20.19
N ALA A 19 5.53 -8.52 19.84
CA ALA A 19 5.62 -7.86 18.55
C ALA A 19 5.50 -8.96 17.48
N VAL A 20 4.31 -9.58 17.40
CA VAL A 20 3.73 -9.86 16.09
C VAL A 20 4.00 -8.56 15.35
N THR A 21 4.87 -8.62 14.34
CA THR A 21 4.92 -7.56 13.36
C THR A 21 3.52 -7.57 12.77
N ALA A 22 2.62 -6.82 13.41
CA ALA A 22 1.54 -6.16 12.75
C ALA A 22 2.24 -5.17 11.81
N THR A 23 2.87 -5.71 10.76
CA THR A 23 2.63 -5.12 9.46
C THR A 23 1.12 -4.99 9.42
N PRO A 24 0.56 -3.81 9.15
CA PRO A 24 -0.86 -3.76 8.87
C PRO A 24 -1.09 -4.81 7.78
N ILE A 25 -1.69 -5.94 8.16
CA ILE A 25 -2.54 -6.72 7.28
C ILE A 25 -3.67 -5.73 7.04
N SER A 26 -3.41 -4.82 6.10
CA SER A 26 -4.45 -4.05 5.50
C SER A 26 -5.32 -5.13 4.89
N ASP A 27 -6.44 -5.42 5.55
CA ASP A 27 -7.53 -6.25 5.05
C ASP A 27 -8.20 -5.59 3.82
N THR A 28 -7.41 -5.06 2.89
CA THR A 28 -7.84 -4.56 1.60
C THR A 28 -7.05 -5.26 0.53
N ALA A 29 -7.50 -6.48 0.28
CA ALA A 29 -7.24 -7.29 -0.90
C ALA A 29 -5.79 -7.75 -1.11
N ALA A 30 -5.67 -8.98 -1.59
CA ALA A 30 -4.61 -9.35 -2.52
C ALA A 30 -4.78 -8.59 -3.86
N GLY A 31 -4.95 -7.26 -3.79
CA GLY A 31 -5.13 -6.35 -4.91
C GLY A 31 -3.81 -5.64 -5.13
N ALA A 32 -3.28 -5.74 -6.34
CA ALA A 32 -2.02 -5.10 -6.69
C ALA A 32 -2.03 -3.63 -6.29
N VAL A 33 -1.00 -3.20 -5.55
CA VAL A 33 -0.87 -1.79 -5.17
C VAL A 33 -0.41 -1.02 -6.40
N ALA A 34 -1.13 0.05 -6.74
CA ALA A 34 -0.85 0.90 -7.89
C ALA A 34 -0.54 2.35 -7.46
N TRP A 35 0.46 2.96 -8.10
CA TRP A 35 0.92 4.34 -7.83
C TRP A 35 0.98 5.17 -9.11
N ALA A 36 0.57 6.43 -9.04
CA ALA A 36 0.66 7.36 -10.17
C ALA A 36 2.12 7.63 -10.56
N ASP A 37 2.38 7.76 -11.85
CA ASP A 37 3.63 8.31 -12.37
C ASP A 37 3.64 9.85 -12.20
N PRO A 38 4.66 10.43 -11.55
CA PRO A 38 4.74 11.87 -11.33
C PRO A 38 5.00 12.68 -12.61
N GLU A 39 5.54 12.06 -13.66
CA GLU A 39 5.87 12.76 -14.92
C GLU A 39 4.75 12.65 -15.95
N ASN A 40 3.93 11.60 -15.89
CA ASN A 40 2.90 11.33 -16.86
C ASN A 40 1.63 10.76 -16.21
N CYS A 41 0.57 11.57 -16.16
CA CYS A 41 -0.68 11.18 -15.52
C CYS A 41 -1.41 10.00 -16.21
N HIS A 42 -1.03 9.63 -17.45
CA HIS A 42 -1.54 8.45 -18.14
C HIS A 42 -0.79 7.17 -17.78
N ARG A 43 0.24 7.25 -16.92
CA ARG A 43 1.06 6.11 -16.51
C ARG A 43 0.94 5.85 -15.01
N PHE A 44 1.13 4.60 -14.63
CA PHE A 44 1.11 4.16 -13.24
C PHE A 44 2.00 2.95 -13.04
N TYR A 45 2.53 2.79 -11.84
CA TYR A 45 3.29 1.62 -11.42
C TYR A 45 2.36 0.65 -10.70
N GLU A 46 2.41 -0.63 -11.04
CA GLU A 46 1.69 -1.69 -10.34
C GLU A 46 2.68 -2.71 -9.80
N CYS A 47 2.60 -3.02 -8.50
CA CYS A 47 3.46 -4.05 -7.90
C CYS A 47 2.69 -5.38 -7.77
N PRO A 48 3.06 -6.41 -8.54
CA PRO A 48 2.54 -7.75 -8.32
C PRO A 48 3.10 -8.33 -7.00
N VAL A 49 2.33 -9.22 -6.38
CA VAL A 49 2.73 -9.86 -5.12
C VAL A 49 4.08 -10.56 -5.28
N GLY A 50 5.08 -10.15 -4.48
CA GLY A 50 6.43 -10.70 -4.52
C GLY A 50 7.27 -10.28 -5.73
N GLY A 51 6.82 -9.31 -6.53
CA GLY A 51 7.51 -8.83 -7.72
C GLY A 51 8.07 -7.41 -7.60
N LYS A 52 8.51 -6.88 -8.74
CA LYS A 52 8.97 -5.50 -8.91
C LYS A 52 7.84 -4.64 -9.49
N PRO A 53 7.80 -3.33 -9.18
CA PRO A 53 6.84 -2.42 -9.80
C PRO A 53 6.99 -2.43 -11.32
N VAL A 54 5.86 -2.56 -12.02
CA VAL A 54 5.77 -2.55 -13.48
C VAL A 54 5.08 -1.26 -13.90
N LEU A 55 5.70 -0.50 -14.79
CA LEU A 55 5.09 0.68 -15.39
C LEU A 55 4.03 0.25 -16.41
N LYS A 56 2.80 0.70 -16.21
CA LYS A 56 1.66 0.50 -17.09
C LYS A 56 1.17 1.85 -17.60
N THR A 57 0.48 1.83 -18.74
CA THR A 57 -0.14 3.01 -19.35
C THR A 57 -1.63 2.76 -19.49
N CYS A 58 -2.44 3.76 -19.13
CA CYS A 58 -3.88 3.73 -19.32
C CYS A 58 -4.26 3.75 -20.81
N GLY A 59 -5.50 3.37 -21.11
CA GLY A 59 -6.02 3.43 -22.49
C GLY A 59 -6.11 4.88 -23.01
N PRO A 60 -6.23 5.07 -24.34
CA PRO A 60 -6.38 6.40 -24.93
C PRO A 60 -7.55 7.18 -24.30
N GLY A 61 -7.34 8.45 -23.95
CA GLY A 61 -8.35 9.32 -23.31
C GLY A 61 -8.62 9.04 -21.83
N THR A 62 -7.82 8.16 -21.21
CA THR A 62 -7.94 7.83 -19.77
C THR A 62 -6.62 8.06 -19.04
N ALA A 63 -6.72 8.26 -17.73
CA ALA A 63 -5.60 8.55 -16.85
C ALA A 63 -5.76 7.85 -15.51
N PHE A 64 -4.64 7.65 -14.80
CA PHE A 64 -4.66 6.89 -13.56
C PHE A 64 -5.22 7.73 -12.41
N GLN A 65 -6.33 7.28 -11.83
CA GLN A 65 -6.97 7.91 -10.68
C GLN A 65 -6.52 7.25 -9.38
N THR A 66 -5.62 7.90 -8.64
CA THR A 66 -5.07 7.36 -7.37
C THR A 66 -6.11 7.07 -6.29
N LYS A 67 -7.26 7.77 -6.31
CA LYS A 67 -8.35 7.58 -5.33
C LYS A 67 -9.06 6.23 -5.50
N THR A 68 -9.13 5.73 -6.72
CA THR A 68 -9.87 4.50 -7.09
C THR A 68 -8.93 3.41 -7.60
N SER A 69 -7.65 3.72 -7.79
CA SER A 69 -6.62 2.82 -8.35
C SER A 69 -6.99 2.22 -9.70
N VAL A 70 -7.75 2.97 -10.52
CA VAL A 70 -8.15 2.57 -11.88
C VAL A 70 -7.91 3.69 -12.88
N CYS A 71 -7.90 3.35 -14.17
CA CYS A 71 -7.91 4.34 -15.24
C CYS A 71 -9.32 4.91 -15.40
N ASP A 72 -9.46 6.22 -15.18
CA ASP A 72 -10.70 6.98 -15.39
C ASP A 72 -10.51 7.97 -16.54
N TYR A 73 -11.56 8.62 -17.01
CA TYR A 73 -11.45 9.64 -18.04
C TYR A 73 -10.52 10.77 -17.59
N GLU A 74 -9.59 11.18 -18.47
CA GLU A 74 -8.53 12.15 -18.13
C GLU A 74 -9.07 13.50 -17.60
N TYR A 75 -10.26 13.92 -18.05
CA TYR A 75 -10.93 15.14 -17.60
C TYR A 75 -11.60 15.01 -16.22
N LEU A 76 -11.51 13.86 -15.55
CA LEU A 76 -11.97 13.68 -14.17
C LEU A 76 -10.79 13.54 -13.21
N VAL A 77 -9.58 13.30 -13.74
CA VAL A 77 -8.40 12.94 -12.95
C VAL A 77 -7.58 14.18 -12.60
N GLU A 78 -7.59 14.55 -11.32
CA GLU A 78 -6.89 15.72 -10.75
C GLU A 78 -5.41 15.87 -11.16
N SER A 79 -4.69 14.77 -11.41
CA SER A 79 -3.28 14.81 -11.85
C SER A 79 -3.09 15.19 -13.32
N CYS A 80 -4.12 15.11 -14.18
CA CYS A 80 -3.99 15.44 -15.60
C CYS A 80 -4.36 16.89 -15.96
N TRP A 81 -4.92 17.67 -15.04
CA TRP A 81 -5.39 19.03 -15.36
C TRP A 81 -4.27 20.03 -15.62
N HIS A 82 -3.05 19.76 -15.13
CA HIS A 82 -1.90 20.67 -15.23
C HIS A 82 -0.91 20.31 -16.34
N HIS A 83 -1.23 19.32 -17.19
CA HIS A 83 -0.34 18.80 -18.24
C HIS A 83 -0.81 19.16 -19.66
N LYS A 84 -1.31 20.39 -19.87
CA LYS A 84 -1.58 20.94 -21.21
C LYS A 84 -0.47 21.87 -21.68
#